data_AF-A0A523UGP9-F1
#
_entry.id   AF-A0A523UGP9-F1
#
_cell.length_a   1.000
_cell.length_b   1.000
_cell.length_c   1.000
_cell.angle_alpha   90.00
_cell.angle_beta   90.00
_cell.angle_gamma   90.00
#
_symmetry.space_group_name_H-M   'P 1'
#
loop_
_entity.id
_entity.type
_entity.pdbx_description
1 polymer ?
#
loop_
_entity_poly.entity_id
_entity_poly.type
_entity_poly.pdbx_seq_one_letter_code
_entity_poly.pdbx_strand_id
1 'polypeptide(L)'
;GVLVQCKLTAEVKLICSRCLDTFLLPISFTAEEEFIPISDVSGDLALSSPEQSEEFIIDNKNILDLSELIRQYTLLNLPMKPLCRPDCSGIN
;
A
#
# COMPACT_ATOMS: atom_id res chain seq x y z
N GLY A 1 -17.04 -12.01 -4.30
CA GLY A 1 -16.11 -11.03 -3.72
C GLY A 1 -16.14 -11.09 -2.20
N VAL A 2 -15.08 -10.61 -1.57
CA VAL A 2 -14.93 -10.40 -0.13
C VAL A 2 -14.58 -8.93 0.09
N LEU A 3 -15.39 -8.20 0.84
CA LEU A 3 -15.09 -6.81 1.19
C LEU A 3 -14.12 -6.78 2.38
N VAL A 4 -13.00 -6.08 2.22
CA VAL A 4 -12.00 -5.87 3.28
C VAL A 4 -12.06 -4.41 3.71
N GLN A 5 -12.41 -4.20 4.98
CA GLN A 5 -12.35 -2.89 5.64
C GLN A 5 -11.34 -2.96 6.77
N CYS A 6 -10.34 -2.08 6.76
CA CYS A 6 -9.32 -2.08 7.77
C CYS A 6 -8.78 -0.69 8.10
N LYS A 7 -8.25 -0.57 9.32
CA LYS A 7 -7.44 0.56 9.77
C LYS A 7 -6.06 0.03 10.08
N LEU A 8 -5.07 0.53 9.36
CA LEU A 8 -3.70 0.03 9.42
C LEU A 8 -2.75 1.14 9.84
N THR A 9 -1.72 0.74 10.59
CA THR A 9 -0.58 1.59 10.94
C THR A 9 0.68 0.84 10.53
N ALA A 10 1.55 1.51 9.79
CA ALA A 10 2.82 0.97 9.31
C ALA A 10 3.96 1.94 9.67
N GLU A 11 5.14 1.40 9.97
CA GLU A 11 6.36 2.19 10.10
C GLU A 11 7.20 2.03 8.84
N VAL A 12 7.43 3.13 8.12
CA VAL A 12 8.21 3.12 6.88
C VAL A 12 9.58 3.74 7.13
N LYS A 13 10.63 3.01 6.76
CA LYS A 13 12.01 3.53 6.80
C LYS A 13 12.26 4.41 5.59
N LEU A 14 12.54 5.70 5.83
CA LEU A 14 12.77 6.71 4.79
C LEU A 14 14.10 7.43 5.02
N ILE A 15 14.53 8.18 4.01
CA ILE A 15 15.69 9.08 4.06
C ILE A 15 15.19 10.51 4.12
N CYS A 16 15.69 11.29 5.08
CA CYS A 16 15.35 12.70 5.20
C CYS A 16 15.86 13.51 4.01
N SER A 17 14.99 14.24 3.32
CA SER A 17 15.34 15.07 2.17
C SER A 17 16.23 16.29 2.53
N ARG A 18 16.47 16.54 3.82
CA ARG A 18 17.29 17.66 4.30
C ARG A 18 18.67 17.21 4.83
N CYS A 19 18.71 16.27 5.76
CA CYS A 19 19.96 15.83 6.40
C CYS A 19 20.50 14.50 5.87
N LEU A 20 19.75 13.78 5.02
CA LEU A 20 20.08 12.45 4.50
C LEU A 20 20.14 11.32 5.55
N ASP A 21 19.76 11.59 6.80
CA ASP A 21 19.62 10.54 7.81
C ASP A 21 18.43 9.63 7.53
N THR A 22 18.57 8.35 7.85
CA THR A 22 17.46 7.40 7.86
C THR A 22 16.59 7.61 9.09
N PHE A 23 15.27 7.60 8.92
CA PHE A 23 14.32 7.68 10.03
C PHE A 23 13.09 6.80 9.76
N LEU A 24 12.33 6.49 10.81
CA LEU A 24 11.05 5.79 10.71
C LEU A 24 9.91 6.81 10.70
N LEU A 25 9.03 6.70 9.71
CA LEU A 25 7.82 7.50 9.61
C LEU A 25 6.62 6.59 9.87
N PRO A 26 5.85 6.82 10.95
CA PRO A 26 4.57 6.15 11.14
C PRO A 26 3.55 6.71 10.15
N ILE A 27 2.92 5.82 9.40
CA ILE A 27 1.83 6.12 8.46
C ILE A 27 0.60 5.36 8.93
N SER A 28 -0.55 6.04 8.96
CA SER A 28 -1.83 5.41 9.29
C SER A 28 -2.83 5.73 8.21
N PHE A 29 -3.54 4.70 7.75
CA PHE A 29 -4.56 4.83 6.72
C PHE A 29 -5.72 3.87 6.99
N THR A 30 -6.86 4.20 6.40
CA THR A 30 -8.03 3.31 6.31
C THR A 30 -8.17 2.86 4.87
N ALA A 31 -8.43 1.57 4.67
CA ALA A 31 -8.63 0.99 3.35
C ALA A 31 -9.95 0.21 3.32
N GLU A 32 -10.62 0.29 2.17
CA GLU A 32 -11.85 -0.44 1.86
C GLU A 32 -11.72 -0.94 0.42
N GLU A 33 -11.49 -2.24 0.24
CA GLU A 33 -11.27 -2.84 -1.08
C GLU A 33 -12.04 -4.16 -1.19
N GLU A 34 -12.54 -4.47 -2.39
CA GLU A 34 -13.17 -5.76 -2.68
C GLU A 34 -12.15 -6.73 -3.29
N PHE A 35 -12.01 -7.91 -2.68
CA PHE A 35 -11.17 -8.99 -3.18
C PHE A 35 -12.01 -10.04 -3.90
N ILE A 36 -11.59 -10.46 -5.08
CA ILE A 36 -12.35 -11.38 -5.94
C ILE A 36 -11.68 -12.75 -5.94
N PRO A 37 -12.39 -13.85 -5.61
CA PRO A 37 -11.87 -15.19 -5.78
C PRO A 37 -11.48 -15.48 -7.22
N ILE A 38 -10.32 -16.10 -7.42
CA ILE A 38 -9.84 -16.45 -8.77
C ILE A 38 -10.81 -17.36 -9.54
N SER A 39 -11.65 -18.14 -8.85
CA SER A 39 -12.70 -18.97 -9.46
C SER A 39 -13.85 -18.15 -10.06
N ASP A 40 -14.06 -16.93 -9.58
CA ASP A 40 -15.11 -16.00 -10.05
C ASP A 40 -14.59 -15.06 -11.16
N VAL A 41 -13.27 -15.09 -11.44
CA VAL A 41 -12.67 -14.31 -12.53
C VAL A 41 -13.06 -14.95 -13.86
N SER A 42 -14.15 -14.45 -14.45
CA SER A 42 -14.59 -14.83 -15.79
C SER A 42 -13.58 -14.33 -16.83
N GLY A 43 -13.22 -15.15 -17.81
CA GLY A 43 -12.12 -14.91 -18.78
C GLY A 43 -12.18 -13.62 -19.62
N ASP A 44 -13.19 -12.78 -19.44
CA ASP A 44 -13.30 -11.44 -20.05
C ASP A 44 -12.67 -10.34 -19.18
N LEU A 45 -12.55 -10.52 -17.85
CA LEU A 45 -11.82 -9.60 -16.96
C LEU A 45 -10.28 -9.68 -17.12
N ALA A 46 -9.79 -10.72 -17.80
CA ALA A 46 -8.38 -10.86 -18.16
C ALA A 46 -7.95 -9.90 -19.29
N LEU A 47 -8.91 -9.24 -19.97
CA LEU A 47 -8.64 -8.36 -21.13
C LEU A 47 -8.88 -6.88 -20.83
N SER A 48 -9.56 -6.54 -19.74
CA SER A 48 -9.76 -5.16 -19.29
C SER A 48 -8.63 -4.75 -18.33
N SER A 49 -7.50 -4.34 -18.91
CA SER A 49 -6.33 -3.77 -18.24
C SER A 49 -5.64 -4.64 -17.16
N PRO A 50 -4.40 -5.11 -17.39
CA PRO A 50 -3.62 -5.83 -16.37
C PRO A 50 -3.33 -5.01 -15.11
N GLU A 51 -3.65 -3.71 -15.10
CA GLU A 51 -3.41 -2.82 -13.95
C GLU A 51 -4.59 -2.75 -12.96
N GLN A 52 -5.78 -3.29 -13.26
CA GLN A 52 -6.96 -3.14 -12.38
C GLN A 52 -7.52 -4.46 -11.85
N SER A 53 -7.31 -5.58 -12.55
CA SER A 53 -7.96 -6.85 -12.21
C SER A 53 -7.07 -7.84 -11.46
N GLU A 54 -5.75 -7.64 -11.38
CA GLU A 54 -4.82 -8.63 -10.80
C GLU A 54 -4.42 -8.38 -9.34
N GLU A 55 -4.56 -7.16 -8.81
CA GLU A 55 -3.96 -6.80 -7.51
C GLU A 55 -4.75 -7.25 -6.27
N PHE A 56 -6.05 -7.55 -6.40
CA PHE A 56 -6.91 -7.99 -5.30
C PHE A 56 -7.62 -9.34 -5.57
N ILE A 57 -6.86 -10.32 -6.06
CA ILE A 57 -7.35 -11.69 -6.29
C ILE A 57 -7.09 -12.59 -5.08
N ILE A 58 -8.08 -13.37 -4.66
CA ILE A 58 -7.92 -14.43 -3.66
C ILE A 58 -7.49 -15.71 -4.38
N ASP A 59 -6.37 -16.29 -3.96
CA ASP A 59 -5.77 -17.46 -4.59
C ASP A 59 -6.58 -18.77 -4.37
N ASN A 60 -6.21 -19.83 -5.08
CA ASN A 60 -6.84 -21.16 -4.95
C ASN A 60 -6.70 -21.79 -3.56
N LYS A 61 -5.86 -21.23 -2.68
CA LYS A 61 -5.69 -21.68 -1.29
C LYS A 61 -6.58 -20.89 -0.33
N ASN A 62 -7.42 -19.98 -0.85
CA ASN A 62 -8.23 -19.05 -0.09
C ASN A 62 -7.39 -18.16 0.85
N ILE A 63 -6.15 -17.85 0.44
CA ILE A 63 -5.29 -16.94 1.17
C ILE A 63 -5.56 -15.52 0.69
N LEU A 64 -5.89 -14.64 1.63
CA LEU A 64 -6.06 -13.22 1.39
C LEU A 64 -4.71 -12.52 1.61
N ASP A 65 -4.00 -12.21 0.54
CA ASP A 65 -2.75 -11.45 0.60
C ASP A 65 -3.05 -9.94 0.59
N LEU A 66 -2.79 -9.28 1.72
CA LEU A 66 -2.97 -7.84 1.88
C LEU A 66 -1.70 -7.04 1.53
N SER A 67 -0.61 -7.70 1.12
CA SER A 67 0.67 -7.04 0.88
C SER A 67 0.56 -5.92 -0.15
N GLU A 68 -0.19 -6.15 -1.23
CA GLU A 68 -0.37 -5.15 -2.29
C GLU A 68 -1.24 -3.99 -1.81
N LEU A 69 -2.36 -4.26 -1.14
CA LEU A 69 -3.20 -3.24 -0.49
C LEU A 69 -2.37 -2.35 0.43
N ILE A 70 -1.58 -2.98 1.31
CA ILE A 70 -0.72 -2.25 2.26
C ILE A 70 0.31 -1.42 1.50
N ARG A 71 0.96 -1.97 0.47
CA ARG A 71 1.96 -1.27 -0.34
C ARG A 71 1.37 -0.04 -1.01
N GLN A 72 0.25 -0.18 -1.70
CA GLN A 72 -0.41 0.91 -2.41
C GLN A 72 -0.84 2.04 -1.48
N TYR A 73 -1.58 1.72 -0.43
CA TYR A 73 -2.05 2.72 0.52
C TYR A 73 -0.89 3.37 1.27
N THR A 74 0.17 2.63 1.58
CA THR A 74 1.40 3.21 2.14
C THR A 74 2.01 4.23 1.19
N LEU A 75 2.15 3.90 -0.10
CA LEU A 75 2.70 4.80 -1.12
C LEU A 75 1.86 6.06 -1.30
N LEU A 76 0.52 5.94 -1.32
CA LEU A 76 -0.39 7.08 -1.44
C LEU A 76 -0.29 8.06 -0.27
N ASN A 77 0.06 7.56 0.91
CA ASN A 77 0.18 8.37 2.14
C ASN A 77 1.61 8.82 2.43
N LEU A 78 2.58 8.50 1.57
CA LEU A 78 3.95 8.98 1.74
C LEU A 78 4.05 10.47 1.37
N PRO A 79 4.76 11.28 2.18
CA PRO A 79 5.01 12.68 1.83
C PRO A 79 5.98 12.76 0.64
N MET A 80 5.72 13.71 -0.28
CA MET A 80 6.63 13.96 -1.41
C MET A 80 8.05 14.38 -0.98
N LYS A 81 8.17 15.02 0.19
CA LYS A 81 9.45 15.47 0.76
C LYS A 81 9.56 15.04 2.24
N PRO A 82 9.98 13.79 2.52
CA PRO A 82 10.07 13.28 3.88
C PRO A 82 11.14 14.02 4.69
N LEU A 83 10.78 14.42 5.91
CA LEU A 83 11.70 15.04 6.87
C LEU A 83 11.71 14.22 8.16
N CYS A 84 12.89 14.00 8.75
CA CYS A 84 13.04 13.27 10.01
C CYS A 84 12.38 13.99 11.21
N ARG A 85 12.17 15.31 11.09
CA ARG A 85 11.41 16.16 12.00
C ARG A 85 10.99 17.44 11.26
N PRO A 86 9.94 18.15 11.69
CA PRO A 86 9.46 19.37 11.04
C PRO A 86 10.56 20.43 10.82
N ASP A 87 11.41 20.61 11.84
CA ASP A 87 12.45 21.65 11.86
C ASP A 87 13.86 21.11 11.55
N CYS A 88 13.98 20.11 10.66
CA CYS A 88 15.30 19.57 10.30
C CYS A 88 16.19 20.64 9.65
N SER A 89 17.35 20.90 10.22
CA SER A 89 18.29 21.95 9.81
C SER A 89 19.08 21.61 8.53
N GLY A 90 19.08 20.35 8.09
CA GLY A 90 19.83 19.91 6.92
C GLY A 90 21.15 19.23 7.26
N ILE A 91 21.92 18.93 6.21
CA ILE A 91 23.30 18.48 6.33
C ILE A 91 24.10 19.62 6.94
N ASN A 92 24.84 19.32 8.00
CA ASN A 92 25.78 20.23 8.63
C ASN A 92 27.20 19.79 8.27
#